data_AF-A0A480BSK8-F1
#
_entry.id   AF-A0A480BSK8-F1
#
_cell.length_a   1.000
_cell.length_b   1.000
_cell.length_c   1.000
_cell.angle_alpha   90.00
_cell.angle_beta   90.00
_cell.angle_gamma   90.00
#
_symmetry.space_group_name_H-M   'P 1'
#
loop_
_entity.id
_entity.type
_entity.pdbx_description
1 polymer ?
#
loop_
_entity_poly.entity_id
_entity_poly.type
_entity_poly.pdbx_seq_one_letter_code
_entity_poly.pdbx_strand_id
1 'polypeptide(L)'
;AGRTGRPVDDVTPAQIEQYRAYRGAFNAYLRNGGQRGEMLPEGIRAELSVGSDPDGGYWVPTETSSTVIRRLFETSDMRSLANVVTISTDSLELPNDTNSSTSGGWVGETESRSETNTPKVGVQKIVVHEQYAEPHITQKLLDDAAIDVEAWLGGKTADILTRTENTAFVSGNGSSKPRGWLDYKSASVTTADSSRAWGVLQHLTIGASGAFPTVSGSTASDPDKLLDVIAALKPAYRSGAVWTMNRATEAAVRKLKDADGRYLVGMG
;
A
#
# COMPACT_ATOMS: atom_id res chain seq x y z
N ALA A 1 -4.51 -15.33 -25.62
CA ALA A 1 -4.29 -16.74 -25.98
C ALA A 1 -4.14 -17.52 -24.68
N GLY A 2 -5.06 -18.46 -24.44
CA GLY A 2 -5.23 -19.16 -23.16
C GLY A 2 -4.16 -20.21 -22.89
N ARG A 3 -3.89 -20.45 -21.60
CA ARG A 3 -3.09 -21.59 -21.15
C ARG A 3 -4.05 -22.58 -20.49
N THR A 4 -4.53 -23.52 -21.31
CA THR A 4 -5.35 -24.66 -20.88
C THR A 4 -4.49 -25.61 -20.04
N GLY A 5 -5.07 -26.10 -18.95
CA GLY A 5 -4.47 -27.14 -18.10
C GLY A 5 -4.24 -28.42 -18.91
N ARG A 6 -3.13 -29.10 -18.62
CA ARG A 6 -2.78 -30.40 -19.22
C ARG A 6 -3.60 -31.49 -18.48
N PRO A 7 -4.33 -32.37 -19.18
CA PRO A 7 -5.04 -33.47 -18.53
C PRO A 7 -4.04 -34.49 -17.98
N VAL A 8 -4.26 -34.92 -16.74
CA VAL A 8 -3.74 -36.20 -16.22
C VAL A 8 -4.62 -37.30 -16.80
N ASP A 9 -4.01 -38.19 -17.58
CA ASP A 9 -4.37 -39.61 -17.77
C ASP A 9 -3.72 -40.12 -19.05
N ASP A 10 -2.54 -40.75 -18.93
CA ASP A 10 -2.02 -41.69 -19.92
C ASP A 10 -0.98 -42.59 -19.23
N VAL A 11 -1.46 -43.70 -18.65
CA VAL A 11 -0.57 -44.77 -18.19
C VAL A 11 -0.10 -45.52 -19.43
N THR A 12 1.18 -45.40 -19.75
CA THR A 12 1.78 -46.00 -20.94
C THR A 12 1.77 -47.54 -20.86
N PRO A 13 1.67 -48.26 -21.98
CA PRO A 13 1.69 -49.73 -21.99
C PRO A 13 2.92 -50.36 -21.31
N ALA A 14 4.06 -49.65 -21.32
CA ALA A 14 5.29 -50.06 -20.65
C ALA A 14 5.14 -50.11 -19.11
N GLN A 15 4.36 -49.20 -18.52
CA GLN A 15 4.11 -49.15 -17.08
C GLN A 15 3.23 -50.34 -16.61
N ILE A 16 2.33 -50.83 -17.47
CA ILE A 16 1.48 -52.00 -17.17
C ILE A 16 2.30 -53.30 -17.18
N GLU A 17 3.27 -53.40 -18.09
CA GLU A 17 4.15 -54.57 -18.21
C GLU A 17 5.14 -54.66 -17.04
N GLN A 18 5.70 -53.52 -16.62
CA GLN A 18 6.54 -53.42 -15.42
C GLN A 18 5.76 -53.76 -14.14
N TYR A 19 4.51 -53.33 -14.01
CA TYR A 19 3.66 -53.67 -12.86
C TYR A 19 3.31 -55.17 -12.82
N ARG A 20 3.15 -55.84 -13.97
CA ARG A 20 2.98 -57.31 -14.04
C ARG A 20 4.25 -58.05 -13.65
N ALA A 21 5.42 -57.58 -14.10
CA ALA A 21 6.71 -58.16 -13.73
C ALA A 21 6.95 -58.05 -12.22
N TYR A 22 6.62 -56.90 -11.62
CA TYR A 22 6.69 -56.66 -10.18
C TYR A 22 5.72 -57.54 -9.37
N ARG A 23 4.44 -57.65 -9.78
CA ARG A 23 3.48 -58.58 -9.11
C ARG A 23 3.90 -60.04 -9.24
N GLY A 24 4.56 -60.43 -10.33
CA GLY A 24 5.13 -61.76 -10.52
C GLY A 24 6.26 -62.05 -9.53
N ALA A 25 7.23 -61.13 -9.42
CA ALA A 25 8.37 -61.24 -8.51
C ALA A 25 7.95 -61.19 -7.03
N PHE A 26 6.99 -60.35 -6.68
CA PHE A 26 6.45 -60.24 -5.32
C PHE A 26 5.69 -61.51 -4.88
N ASN A 27 4.88 -62.09 -5.78
CA ASN A 27 4.21 -63.37 -5.50
C ASN A 27 5.20 -64.54 -5.41
N ALA A 28 6.29 -64.52 -6.16
CA ALA A 28 7.36 -65.51 -6.05
C ALA A 28 8.09 -65.42 -4.70
N TYR A 29 8.36 -64.21 -4.23
CA TYR A 29 8.97 -63.94 -2.92
C TYR A 29 8.08 -64.40 -1.75
N LEU A 30 6.77 -64.13 -1.84
CA LEU A 30 5.82 -64.56 -0.80
C LEU A 30 5.56 -66.07 -0.81
N ARG A 31 5.57 -66.74 -1.97
CA ARG A 31 5.38 -68.20 -2.05
C ARG A 31 6.60 -69.01 -1.63
N ASN A 32 7.81 -68.50 -1.90
CA ASN A 32 9.04 -69.24 -1.59
C ASN A 32 9.57 -68.99 -0.18
N GLY A 33 8.80 -68.28 0.66
CA GLY A 33 8.92 -68.31 2.12
C GLY A 33 10.35 -68.33 2.63
N GLY A 34 11.15 -67.30 2.31
CA GLY A 34 12.43 -67.01 2.97
C GLY A 34 13.39 -68.20 3.13
N GLN A 35 13.44 -69.15 2.19
CA GLN A 35 14.51 -70.14 2.21
C GLN A 35 15.84 -69.47 1.79
N ARG A 36 16.63 -69.25 2.83
CA ARG A 36 17.97 -68.70 2.90
C ARG A 36 18.91 -69.36 1.86
N GLY A 37 18.99 -68.81 0.65
CA GLY A 37 19.93 -69.32 -0.36
C GLY A 37 19.84 -68.71 -1.75
N GLU A 38 18.67 -68.31 -2.24
CA GLU A 38 18.55 -67.66 -3.55
C GLU A 38 18.37 -66.16 -3.39
N MET A 39 19.50 -65.47 -3.52
CA MET A 39 19.60 -64.02 -3.53
C MET A 39 18.75 -63.46 -4.68
N LEU A 40 17.99 -62.40 -4.37
CA LEU A 40 17.42 -61.50 -5.36
C LEU A 40 18.48 -61.15 -6.42
N PRO A 41 18.17 -61.16 -7.72
CA PRO A 41 19.13 -60.78 -8.76
C PRO A 41 19.77 -59.44 -8.42
N GLU A 42 21.08 -59.38 -8.56
CA GLU A 42 21.95 -58.29 -8.11
C GLU A 42 21.55 -56.89 -8.64
N GLY A 43 20.74 -56.84 -9.69
CA GLY A 43 20.16 -55.62 -10.25
C GLY A 43 19.17 -54.88 -9.33
N ILE A 44 18.46 -55.57 -8.43
CA ILE A 44 17.40 -54.93 -7.62
C ILE A 44 17.97 -54.31 -6.32
N ARG A 45 19.13 -54.76 -5.84
CA ARG A 45 19.78 -54.16 -4.67
C ARG A 45 20.46 -52.82 -4.98
N ALA A 46 20.73 -52.54 -6.26
CA ALA A 46 21.38 -51.32 -6.70
C ALA A 46 20.43 -50.12 -6.82
N GLU A 47 19.11 -50.34 -6.89
CA GLU A 47 18.11 -49.28 -7.12
C GLU A 47 17.51 -48.67 -5.85
N LEU A 48 17.95 -49.13 -4.67
CA LEU A 48 17.58 -48.56 -3.37
C LEU A 48 18.62 -47.56 -2.83
N SER A 49 19.43 -46.99 -3.72
CA SER A 49 20.37 -45.90 -3.44
C SER A 49 19.73 -44.56 -3.81
N VAL A 50 19.84 -43.59 -2.91
CA VAL A 50 19.25 -42.22 -2.95
C VAL A 50 19.87 -41.33 -4.06
N GLY A 51 20.43 -41.92 -5.12
CA GLY A 51 21.22 -41.21 -6.14
C GLY A 51 20.89 -41.53 -7.60
N SER A 52 19.89 -42.38 -7.90
CA SER A 52 19.47 -42.63 -9.28
C SER A 52 17.94 -42.69 -9.40
N ASP A 53 17.33 -41.59 -9.80
CA ASP A 53 15.89 -41.52 -10.08
C ASP A 53 15.60 -42.09 -11.48
N PRO A 54 14.82 -43.17 -11.55
CA PRO A 54 13.39 -43.00 -11.85
C PRO A 54 12.41 -43.53 -10.78
N ASP A 55 12.86 -44.32 -9.79
CA ASP A 55 11.93 -45.11 -8.93
C ASP A 55 12.00 -44.80 -7.41
N GLY A 56 12.88 -43.87 -6.97
CA GLY A 56 13.08 -43.56 -5.55
C GLY A 56 12.60 -42.18 -5.09
N GLY A 57 12.65 -41.16 -5.95
CA GLY A 57 12.39 -39.76 -5.61
C GLY A 57 10.94 -39.40 -5.29
N TYR A 58 9.98 -40.29 -5.54
CA TYR A 58 8.56 -40.03 -5.27
C TYR A 58 8.18 -40.10 -3.78
N TRP A 59 9.03 -40.69 -2.94
CA TRP A 59 8.77 -40.87 -1.50
C TRP A 59 9.45 -39.84 -0.60
N VAL A 60 10.22 -38.92 -1.17
CA VAL A 60 10.85 -37.84 -0.42
C VAL A 60 9.89 -36.65 -0.39
N PRO A 61 9.24 -36.35 0.74
CA PRO A 61 8.51 -35.09 0.85
C PRO A 61 9.53 -33.96 0.69
N THR A 62 9.39 -33.17 -0.38
CA THR A 62 10.11 -31.90 -0.51
C THR A 62 9.76 -31.03 0.68
N GLU A 63 10.76 -30.55 1.43
CA GLU A 63 10.56 -29.61 2.52
C GLU A 63 9.77 -28.40 2.01
N THR A 64 8.54 -28.25 2.48
CA THR A 64 7.75 -27.04 2.27
C THR A 64 8.16 -26.01 3.31
N SER A 65 8.41 -24.78 2.88
CA SER A 65 8.81 -23.71 3.80
C SER A 65 7.69 -23.43 4.81
N SER A 66 8.03 -23.27 6.08
CA SER A 66 7.09 -22.92 7.16
C SER A 66 6.54 -21.49 7.08
N THR A 67 7.02 -20.66 6.15
CA THR A 67 6.62 -19.26 5.99
C THR A 67 6.05 -18.97 4.61
N VAL A 68 4.93 -18.25 4.56
CA VAL A 68 4.36 -17.75 3.29
C VAL A 68 5.15 -16.53 2.81
N ILE A 69 5.62 -16.57 1.56
CA ILE A 69 6.24 -15.41 0.91
C ILE A 69 5.19 -14.31 0.73
N ARG A 70 5.46 -13.11 1.25
CA ARG A 70 4.54 -11.96 1.19
C ARG A 70 5.01 -10.95 0.16
N ARG A 71 4.07 -10.43 -0.63
CA ARG A 71 4.33 -9.23 -1.45
C ARG A 71 4.32 -7.99 -0.56
N LEU A 72 5.40 -7.23 -0.59
CA LEU A 72 5.47 -5.93 0.07
C LEU A 72 4.65 -4.91 -0.74
N PHE A 73 3.76 -4.22 -0.07
CA PHE A 73 3.04 -3.08 -0.63
C PHE A 73 3.55 -1.81 0.04
N GLU A 74 3.78 -0.77 -0.76
CA GLU A 74 4.09 0.56 -0.22
C GLU A 74 2.78 1.15 0.34
N THR A 75 2.82 1.55 1.60
CA THR A 75 1.74 2.29 2.27
C THR A 75 2.32 3.54 2.90
N SER A 76 1.67 4.68 2.69
CA SER A 76 2.03 5.93 3.37
C SER A 76 1.09 6.12 4.55
N ASP A 77 1.65 6.12 5.76
CA ASP A 77 0.87 6.19 7.00
C ASP A 77 0.45 7.63 7.30
N MET A 78 -0.67 8.04 6.69
CA MET A 78 -1.27 9.37 6.90
C MET A 78 -1.66 9.61 8.36
N ARG A 79 -1.97 8.54 9.10
CA ARG A 79 -2.38 8.60 10.51
C ARG A 79 -1.29 9.15 11.44
N SER A 80 -0.01 8.98 11.09
CA SER A 80 1.11 9.52 11.87
C SER A 80 1.27 11.04 11.70
N LEU A 81 0.81 11.57 10.56
CA LEU A 81 0.88 13.00 10.22
C LEU A 81 -0.38 13.77 10.65
N ALA A 82 -1.48 13.06 10.90
CA ALA A 82 -2.76 13.62 11.25
C ALA A 82 -3.03 13.55 12.76
N ASN A 83 -3.94 14.39 13.26
CA ASN A 83 -4.44 14.26 14.62
C ASN A 83 -5.51 13.16 14.69
N VAL A 84 -5.34 12.23 15.63
CA VAL A 84 -6.27 11.13 15.87
C VAL A 84 -7.08 11.44 17.13
N VAL A 85 -8.41 11.53 16.97
CA VAL A 85 -9.33 11.81 18.07
C VAL A 85 -10.33 10.66 18.16
N THR A 86 -10.55 10.16 19.38
CA THR A 86 -11.61 9.20 19.67
C THR A 86 -12.93 9.94 19.84
N ILE A 87 -13.96 9.52 19.12
CA ILE A 87 -15.31 10.09 19.23
C ILE A 87 -16.33 9.00 19.57
N SER A 88 -17.41 9.39 20.23
CA SER A 88 -18.52 8.51 20.59
C SER A 88 -19.78 8.74 19.75
N THR A 89 -19.74 9.71 18.83
CA THR A 89 -20.86 10.12 17.96
C THR A 89 -20.56 9.81 16.50
N ASP A 90 -21.58 9.81 15.65
CA ASP A 90 -21.45 9.51 14.20
C ASP A 90 -20.70 10.58 13.39
N SER A 91 -20.43 11.72 14.01
CA SER A 91 -19.66 12.81 13.40
C SER A 91 -18.89 13.64 14.42
N LEU A 92 -17.75 14.17 13.99
CA LEU A 92 -16.99 15.20 14.68
C LEU A 92 -17.31 16.57 14.07
N GLU A 93 -17.79 17.50 14.90
CA GLU A 93 -18.06 18.88 14.49
C GLU A 93 -16.97 19.80 15.06
N LEU A 94 -16.27 20.50 14.16
CA LEU A 94 -15.25 21.48 14.50
C LEU A 94 -15.81 22.88 14.21
N PRO A 95 -16.11 23.69 15.23
CA PRO A 95 -16.44 25.09 15.01
C PRO A 95 -15.20 25.81 14.44
N ASN A 96 -15.38 26.54 13.35
CA ASN A 96 -14.31 27.28 12.70
C ASN A 96 -14.59 28.78 12.77
N ASP A 97 -13.69 29.53 13.39
CA ASP A 97 -13.65 30.99 13.28
C ASP A 97 -12.77 31.35 12.09
N THR A 98 -13.36 31.97 11.07
CA THR A 98 -12.62 32.36 9.86
C THR A 98 -11.88 33.69 10.04
N ASN A 99 -12.14 34.42 11.14
CA ASN A 99 -11.60 35.75 11.45
C ASN A 99 -11.62 36.74 10.26
N SER A 100 -12.48 36.47 9.26
CA SER A 100 -12.47 37.15 7.95
C SER A 100 -13.23 38.47 7.99
N SER A 101 -13.86 38.80 9.11
CA SER A 101 -14.70 39.97 9.27
C SER A 101 -14.35 40.80 10.49
N THR A 102 -13.44 40.38 11.36
CA THR A 102 -13.05 41.19 12.52
C THR A 102 -12.22 42.39 12.07
N SER A 103 -12.78 43.59 12.20
CA SER A 103 -12.08 44.83 11.85
C SER A 103 -11.69 45.60 13.12
N GLY A 104 -10.42 45.94 13.27
CA GLY A 104 -9.95 46.91 14.26
C GLY A 104 -9.68 48.26 13.59
N GLY A 105 -9.95 49.35 14.29
CA GLY A 105 -9.69 50.70 13.81
C GLY A 105 -9.03 51.56 14.89
N TRP A 106 -8.20 52.51 14.46
CA TRP A 106 -7.68 53.58 15.32
C TRP A 106 -8.61 54.78 15.16
N VAL A 107 -8.94 55.45 16.26
CA VAL A 107 -9.85 56.61 16.24
C VAL A 107 -9.14 57.80 16.90
N GLY A 108 -9.23 58.98 16.28
CA GLY A 108 -8.70 60.24 16.81
C GLY A 108 -9.55 60.77 17.98
N GLU A 109 -9.00 61.72 18.73
CA GLU A 109 -9.58 62.20 20.01
C GLU A 109 -11.02 62.75 19.89
N THR A 110 -11.39 63.30 18.73
CA THR A 110 -12.70 63.94 18.48
C THR A 110 -13.62 63.15 17.53
N GLU A 111 -13.23 61.96 17.08
CA GLU A 111 -14.03 61.18 16.13
C GLU A 111 -14.94 60.15 16.82
N SER A 112 -16.11 59.92 16.22
CA SER A 112 -17.05 58.91 16.70
C SER A 112 -16.56 57.50 16.36
N ARG A 113 -16.60 56.61 17.35
CA ARG A 113 -16.25 55.19 17.17
C ARG A 113 -17.40 54.46 16.47
N SER A 114 -17.20 54.01 15.24
CA SER A 114 -18.15 53.13 14.54
C SER A 114 -18.07 51.70 15.07
N GLU A 115 -19.21 50.98 15.08
CA GLU A 115 -19.24 49.57 15.44
C GLU A 115 -18.34 48.75 14.52
N THR A 116 -17.58 47.83 15.13
CA THR A 116 -16.71 46.91 14.39
C THR A 116 -17.48 45.65 14.04
N ASN A 117 -17.12 45.03 12.93
CA ASN A 117 -17.77 43.81 12.45
C ASN A 117 -17.53 42.64 13.42
N THR A 118 -18.58 41.87 13.70
CA THR A 118 -18.53 40.67 14.56
C THR A 118 -17.96 39.45 13.81
N PRO A 119 -17.11 38.62 14.44
CA PRO A 119 -16.63 37.38 13.85
C PRO A 119 -17.79 36.43 13.51
N LYS A 120 -17.68 35.77 12.35
CA LYS A 120 -18.62 34.74 11.91
C LYS A 120 -18.02 33.37 12.21
N VAL A 121 -18.76 32.53 12.91
CA VAL A 121 -18.36 31.14 13.20
C VAL A 121 -19.10 30.20 12.26
N GLY A 122 -18.36 29.34 11.56
CA GLY A 122 -18.91 28.21 10.81
C GLY A 122 -18.78 26.91 11.61
N VAL A 123 -19.32 25.82 11.05
CA VAL A 123 -19.08 24.46 11.57
C VAL A 123 -18.60 23.56 10.43
N GLN A 124 -17.47 22.90 10.62
CA GLN A 124 -16.97 21.84 9.76
C GLN A 124 -17.33 20.48 10.36
N LYS A 125 -18.04 19.65 9.59
CA LYS A 125 -18.48 18.32 10.02
C LYS A 125 -17.68 17.23 9.32
N ILE A 126 -17.14 16.29 10.09
CA ILE A 126 -16.45 15.09 9.63
C ILE A 126 -17.33 13.89 9.99
N VAL A 127 -17.84 13.18 9.00
CA VAL A 127 -18.70 12.00 9.20
C VAL A 127 -17.84 10.75 9.32
N VAL A 128 -18.18 9.86 10.26
CA VAL A 128 -17.52 8.55 10.40
C VAL A 128 -18.17 7.55 9.46
N HIS A 129 -17.35 6.71 8.86
CA HIS A 129 -17.79 5.62 7.99
C HIS A 129 -17.19 4.31 8.48
N GLU A 130 -17.95 3.23 8.34
CA GLU A 130 -17.52 1.89 8.70
C GLU A 130 -16.62 1.29 7.63
N GLN A 131 -15.66 0.50 8.05
CA GLN A 131 -14.72 -0.21 7.20
C GLN A 131 -14.73 -1.69 7.58
N TYR A 132 -14.78 -2.58 6.59
CA TYR A 132 -14.88 -4.01 6.81
C TYR A 132 -13.92 -4.80 5.91
N ALA A 133 -13.55 -5.99 6.37
CA ALA A 133 -12.83 -6.99 5.58
C ALA A 133 -13.19 -8.39 6.12
N GLU A 134 -13.85 -9.20 5.31
CA GLU A 134 -14.35 -10.53 5.70
C GLU A 134 -13.74 -11.62 4.79
N PRO A 135 -12.55 -12.14 5.11
CA PRO A 135 -12.00 -13.27 4.38
C PRO A 135 -12.62 -14.59 4.84
N HIS A 136 -12.88 -15.49 3.89
CA HIS A 136 -13.42 -16.82 4.19
C HIS A 136 -12.35 -17.91 4.03
N ILE A 137 -12.36 -18.88 4.95
CA ILE A 137 -11.52 -20.08 4.90
C ILE A 137 -12.35 -21.32 5.21
N THR A 138 -12.03 -22.46 4.57
CA THR A 138 -12.69 -23.73 4.83
C THR A 138 -12.08 -24.44 6.04
N GLN A 139 -12.90 -25.10 6.87
CA GLN A 139 -12.43 -25.82 8.06
C GLN A 139 -11.35 -26.85 7.75
N LYS A 140 -11.47 -27.61 6.65
CA LYS A 140 -10.45 -28.59 6.25
C LYS A 140 -9.07 -27.97 6.00
N LEU A 141 -9.03 -26.75 5.45
CA LEU A 141 -7.79 -26.03 5.23
C LEU A 141 -7.23 -25.47 6.55
N LEU A 142 -8.08 -25.13 7.51
CA LEU A 142 -7.66 -24.71 8.84
C LEU A 142 -6.98 -25.86 9.60
N ASP A 143 -7.56 -27.06 9.51
CA ASP A 143 -7.11 -28.23 10.28
C ASP A 143 -5.89 -28.93 9.65
N ASP A 144 -5.73 -28.88 8.32
CA ASP A 144 -4.66 -29.58 7.57
C ASP A 144 -3.52 -28.65 7.13
N ALA A 145 -3.59 -27.36 7.47
CA ALA A 145 -2.51 -26.45 7.12
C ALA A 145 -1.29 -26.67 8.01
N ALA A 146 -0.16 -26.97 7.36
CA ALA A 146 1.15 -26.99 8.00
C ALA A 146 1.63 -25.59 8.48
N ILE A 147 0.89 -24.53 8.15
CA ILE A 147 1.17 -23.14 8.49
C ILE A 147 -0.03 -22.60 9.28
N ASP A 148 0.21 -21.76 10.28
CA ASP A 148 -0.84 -21.02 10.98
C ASP A 148 -1.56 -20.04 10.04
N VAL A 149 -2.66 -20.50 9.43
CA VAL A 149 -3.44 -19.73 8.46
C VAL A 149 -4.30 -18.67 9.16
N GLU A 150 -4.67 -18.88 10.43
CA GLU A 150 -5.46 -17.92 11.20
C GLU A 150 -4.65 -16.65 11.47
N ALA A 151 -3.43 -16.79 12.01
CA ALA A 151 -2.54 -15.64 12.24
C ALA A 151 -2.14 -14.97 10.92
N TRP A 152 -1.91 -15.75 9.87
CA TRP A 152 -1.60 -15.22 8.54
C TRP A 152 -2.76 -14.40 7.96
N LEU A 153 -3.98 -14.90 8.06
CA LEU A 153 -5.17 -14.24 7.55
C LEU A 153 -5.53 -13.00 8.37
N GLY A 154 -5.43 -13.07 9.70
CA GLY A 154 -5.61 -11.93 10.59
C GLY A 154 -4.65 -10.77 10.26
N GLY A 155 -3.37 -11.07 10.03
CA GLY A 155 -2.40 -10.07 9.57
C GLY A 155 -2.75 -9.48 8.19
N LYS A 156 -3.23 -10.31 7.26
CA LYS A 156 -3.66 -9.85 5.93
C LYS A 156 -4.87 -8.92 5.97
N THR A 157 -5.82 -9.21 6.85
CA THR A 157 -6.99 -8.36 7.08
C THR A 157 -6.56 -7.01 7.62
N ALA A 158 -5.68 -6.98 8.63
CA ALA A 158 -5.12 -5.74 9.16
C ALA A 158 -4.38 -4.92 8.08
N ASP A 159 -3.50 -5.57 7.30
CA ASP A 159 -2.78 -4.92 6.18
C ASP A 159 -3.75 -4.22 5.19
N ILE A 160 -4.83 -4.90 4.82
CA ILE A 160 -5.80 -4.40 3.84
C ILE A 160 -6.59 -3.24 4.42
N LEU A 161 -7.02 -3.32 5.68
CA LEU A 161 -7.75 -2.26 6.36
C LEU A 161 -6.87 -0.99 6.45
N THR A 162 -5.65 -1.10 6.96
CA THR A 162 -4.73 0.05 7.05
C THR A 162 -4.45 0.67 5.67
N ARG A 163 -4.25 -0.15 4.63
CA ARG A 163 -4.01 0.36 3.27
C ARG A 163 -5.23 1.08 2.66
N THR A 164 -6.41 0.50 2.83
CA THR A 164 -7.65 1.07 2.28
C THR A 164 -8.04 2.35 3.01
N GLU A 165 -7.81 2.41 4.33
CA GLU A 165 -7.94 3.61 5.15
C GLU A 165 -6.97 4.72 4.67
N ASN A 166 -5.66 4.40 4.58
CA ASN A 166 -4.63 5.35 4.13
C ASN A 166 -4.93 5.93 2.74
N THR A 167 -5.43 5.10 1.81
CA THR A 167 -5.82 5.56 0.47
C THR A 167 -7.03 6.50 0.52
N ALA A 168 -8.02 6.19 1.37
CA ALA A 168 -9.20 7.03 1.54
C ALA A 168 -8.86 8.41 2.14
N PHE A 169 -7.90 8.48 3.06
CA PHE A 169 -7.44 9.77 3.61
C PHE A 169 -6.74 10.67 2.58
N VAL A 170 -6.17 10.11 1.51
CA VAL A 170 -5.52 10.90 0.47
C VAL A 170 -6.52 11.32 -0.62
N SER A 171 -7.24 10.37 -1.21
CA SER A 171 -8.06 10.59 -2.41
C SER A 171 -9.52 10.09 -2.29
N GLY A 172 -10.03 9.94 -1.07
CA GLY A 172 -11.42 9.56 -0.83
C GLY A 172 -12.41 10.66 -1.26
N ASN A 173 -13.57 10.25 -1.78
CA ASN A 173 -14.57 11.14 -2.35
C ASN A 173 -15.69 11.55 -1.37
N GLY A 174 -15.59 11.17 -0.09
CA GLY A 174 -16.59 11.51 0.93
C GLY A 174 -17.94 10.77 0.82
N SER A 175 -18.11 9.84 -0.13
CA SER A 175 -19.34 9.05 -0.28
C SER A 175 -19.14 7.65 0.30
N SER A 176 -19.70 7.41 1.48
CA SER A 176 -19.55 6.17 2.26
C SER A 176 -18.09 5.80 2.57
N LYS A 177 -17.20 6.79 2.52
CA LYS A 177 -15.77 6.68 2.84
C LYS A 177 -15.26 8.06 3.26
N PRO A 178 -14.18 8.16 4.04
CA PRO A 178 -13.58 9.43 4.40
C PRO A 178 -13.31 10.30 3.17
N ARG A 179 -13.46 11.61 3.32
CA ARG A 179 -13.06 12.56 2.28
C ARG A 179 -11.56 12.82 2.38
N GLY A 180 -10.84 12.54 1.30
CA GLY A 180 -9.40 12.72 1.26
C GLY A 180 -9.02 14.19 1.10
N TRP A 181 -7.83 14.56 1.57
CA TRP A 181 -7.37 15.96 1.51
C TRP A 181 -7.23 16.48 0.07
N LEU A 182 -7.02 15.62 -0.93
CA LEU A 182 -6.97 16.01 -2.34
C LEU A 182 -8.34 16.30 -2.99
N ASP A 183 -9.43 15.79 -2.42
CA ASP A 183 -10.79 15.99 -2.96
C ASP A 183 -11.42 17.33 -2.53
N TYR A 184 -10.79 18.03 -1.58
CA TYR A 184 -11.21 19.39 -1.24
C TYR A 184 -11.04 20.32 -2.45
N LYS A 185 -11.99 21.26 -2.61
CA LYS A 185 -11.90 22.26 -3.67
C LYS A 185 -10.57 22.99 -3.51
N SER A 186 -9.86 23.23 -4.61
CA SER A 186 -8.65 24.03 -4.58
C SER A 186 -8.76 25.28 -5.46
N ALA A 187 -8.07 26.33 -5.05
CA ALA A 187 -7.95 27.58 -5.79
C ALA A 187 -6.47 27.94 -5.94
N SER A 188 -6.14 28.57 -7.07
CA SER A 188 -4.79 29.07 -7.33
C SER A 188 -4.39 30.15 -6.31
N VAL A 189 -3.09 30.25 -6.02
CA VAL A 189 -2.46 31.31 -5.20
C VAL A 189 -2.85 32.73 -5.62
N THR A 190 -3.30 32.94 -6.85
CA THR A 190 -3.74 34.25 -7.34
C THR A 190 -4.91 34.83 -6.54
N THR A 191 -5.68 33.98 -5.85
CA THR A 191 -6.70 34.40 -4.90
C THR A 191 -6.05 34.63 -3.54
N ALA A 192 -6.04 35.88 -3.07
CA ALA A 192 -5.53 36.25 -1.75
C ALA A 192 -6.19 35.45 -0.63
N ASP A 193 -5.42 35.14 0.42
CA ASP A 193 -5.92 34.37 1.57
C ASP A 193 -7.09 35.05 2.29
N SER A 194 -7.18 36.38 2.23
CA SER A 194 -8.27 37.17 2.84
C SER A 194 -9.59 37.07 2.07
N SER A 195 -9.57 36.69 0.79
CA SER A 195 -10.77 36.56 -0.05
C SER A 195 -11.12 35.12 -0.38
N ARG A 196 -10.28 34.15 -0.01
CA ARG A 196 -10.53 32.72 -0.24
C ARG A 196 -11.60 32.21 0.73
N ALA A 197 -12.63 31.57 0.20
CA ALA A 197 -13.66 30.93 1.01
C ALA A 197 -13.06 29.81 1.87
N TRP A 198 -13.57 29.64 3.08
CA TRP A 198 -13.20 28.54 3.96
C TRP A 198 -13.47 27.18 3.32
N GLY A 199 -12.58 26.21 3.53
CA GLY A 199 -12.66 24.87 2.94
C GLY A 199 -12.15 24.75 1.50
N VAL A 200 -11.56 25.82 0.95
CA VAL A 200 -10.85 25.79 -0.33
C VAL A 200 -9.34 25.78 -0.09
N LEU A 201 -8.65 24.72 -0.51
CA LEU A 201 -7.21 24.59 -0.40
C LEU A 201 -6.49 25.44 -1.44
N GLN A 202 -5.28 25.88 -1.13
CA GLN A 202 -4.45 26.61 -2.07
C GLN A 202 -3.62 25.64 -2.91
N HIS A 203 -3.49 25.91 -4.20
CA HIS A 203 -2.48 25.28 -5.03
C HIS A 203 -1.62 26.34 -5.74
N LEU A 204 -0.37 25.99 -6.03
CA LEU A 204 0.51 26.77 -6.89
C LEU A 204 0.64 26.04 -8.23
N THR A 205 0.46 26.75 -9.33
CA THR A 205 0.70 26.19 -10.66
C THR A 205 2.20 26.23 -10.98
N ILE A 206 2.71 25.11 -11.48
CA ILE A 206 4.11 24.96 -11.87
C ILE A 206 4.41 25.67 -13.21
N GLY A 207 3.38 25.97 -14.00
CA GLY A 207 3.47 26.74 -15.25
C GLY A 207 3.83 25.91 -16.50
N ALA A 208 4.45 24.74 -16.34
CA ALA A 208 4.66 23.75 -17.39
C ALA A 208 3.62 22.61 -17.30
N SER A 209 3.22 22.06 -18.45
CA SER A 209 2.33 20.89 -18.51
C SER A 209 3.14 19.59 -18.51
N GLY A 210 2.75 18.63 -17.67
CA GLY A 210 3.27 17.25 -17.68
C GLY A 210 4.52 16.98 -16.82
N ALA A 211 5.35 17.99 -16.53
CA ALA A 211 6.52 17.85 -15.66
C ALA A 211 6.85 19.17 -14.96
N PHE A 212 7.77 19.11 -13.98
CA PHE A 212 8.49 20.32 -13.59
C PHE A 212 9.10 20.95 -14.84
N PRO A 213 9.10 22.29 -14.98
CA PRO A 213 9.84 22.95 -16.04
C PRO A 213 11.27 22.41 -16.02
N THR A 214 11.89 22.33 -17.19
CA THR A 214 13.31 22.02 -17.28
C THR A 214 14.02 23.36 -17.30
N VAL A 215 15.05 23.55 -16.46
CA VAL A 215 15.94 24.71 -16.55
C VAL A 215 16.45 24.85 -17.99
N SER A 216 15.88 25.79 -18.74
CA SER A 216 16.35 26.18 -20.06
C SER A 216 16.59 27.68 -20.01
N GLY A 217 17.80 28.06 -19.60
CA GLY A 217 18.19 29.45 -19.40
C GLY A 217 17.76 30.06 -18.05
N SER A 218 18.07 31.34 -17.86
CA SER A 218 18.05 32.03 -16.55
C SER A 218 16.67 32.52 -16.07
N THR A 219 15.56 31.96 -16.56
CA THR A 219 14.23 32.59 -16.36
C THR A 219 13.20 31.68 -15.69
N ALA A 220 13.51 30.41 -15.41
CA ALA A 220 12.68 29.57 -14.57
C ALA A 220 13.55 28.57 -13.83
N SER A 221 13.83 28.83 -12.56
CA SER A 221 14.51 27.87 -11.69
C SER A 221 13.45 26.93 -11.12
N ASP A 222 13.44 25.68 -11.60
CA ASP A 222 12.60 24.57 -11.13
C ASP A 222 12.43 24.47 -9.58
N PRO A 223 13.45 24.78 -8.74
CA PRO A 223 13.35 24.73 -7.29
C PRO A 223 12.54 25.88 -6.69
N ASP A 224 12.47 27.01 -7.38
CA ASP A 224 11.81 28.22 -6.86
C ASP A 224 10.33 27.96 -6.62
N LYS A 225 9.70 27.08 -7.40
CA LYS A 225 8.29 26.71 -7.19
C LYS A 225 8.06 25.92 -5.90
N LEU A 226 9.04 25.12 -5.47
CA LEU A 226 8.95 24.43 -4.17
C LEU A 226 9.14 25.43 -3.03
N LEU A 227 10.05 26.40 -3.20
CA LEU A 227 10.23 27.50 -2.24
C LEU A 227 9.00 28.40 -2.16
N ASP A 228 8.37 28.71 -3.30
CA ASP A 228 7.14 29.50 -3.40
C ASP A 228 6.01 28.84 -2.59
N VAL A 229 5.91 27.51 -2.60
CA VAL A 229 4.93 26.77 -1.78
C VAL A 229 5.23 26.89 -0.28
N ILE A 230 6.51 26.82 0.13
CA ILE A 230 6.89 27.06 1.53
C ILE A 230 6.58 28.50 1.94
N ALA A 231 6.86 29.45 1.04
CA ALA A 231 6.60 30.87 1.26
C ALA A 231 5.09 31.16 1.37
N ALA A 232 4.26 30.49 0.57
CA ALA A 232 2.81 30.61 0.60
C ALA A 232 2.19 30.14 1.92
N LEU A 233 2.82 29.18 2.61
CA LEU A 233 2.36 28.75 3.93
C LEU A 233 2.68 29.81 5.00
N LYS A 234 1.69 30.21 5.80
CA LYS A 234 1.90 31.17 6.90
C LYS A 234 2.90 30.61 7.93
N PRO A 235 3.78 31.44 8.52
CA PRO A 235 4.86 30.98 9.41
C PRO A 235 4.40 30.08 10.57
N ALA A 236 3.23 30.35 11.15
CA ALA A 236 2.67 29.56 12.25
C ALA A 236 2.43 28.08 11.88
N TYR A 237 2.13 27.79 10.60
CA TYR A 237 1.91 26.43 10.11
C TYR A 237 3.17 25.76 9.55
N ARG A 238 4.29 26.49 9.44
CA ARG A 238 5.55 25.91 8.91
C ARG A 238 6.22 24.99 9.92
N SER A 239 6.04 25.25 11.22
CA SER A 239 6.57 24.38 12.27
C SER A 239 5.84 23.04 12.25
N GLY A 240 6.57 21.96 11.94
CA GLY A 240 6.01 20.61 11.85
C GLY A 240 5.32 20.27 10.53
N ALA A 241 5.39 21.15 9.51
CA ALA A 241 4.92 20.82 8.17
C ALA A 241 5.81 19.75 7.52
N VAL A 242 5.19 18.76 6.88
CA VAL A 242 5.87 17.66 6.20
C VAL A 242 5.40 17.59 4.75
N TRP A 243 6.34 17.38 3.83
CA TRP A 243 6.02 17.12 2.43
C TRP A 243 5.51 15.69 2.24
N THR A 244 4.38 15.55 1.57
CA THR A 244 3.83 14.25 1.17
C THR A 244 3.86 14.14 -0.35
N MET A 245 4.41 13.05 -0.87
CA MET A 245 4.50 12.79 -2.31
C MET A 245 4.59 11.29 -2.56
N ASN A 246 4.23 10.85 -3.78
CA ASN A 246 4.52 9.48 -4.19
C ASN A 246 6.00 9.35 -4.55
N ARG A 247 6.51 8.12 -4.52
CA ARG A 247 7.92 7.81 -4.83
C ARG A 247 8.37 8.30 -6.21
N ALA A 248 7.48 8.30 -7.20
CA ALA A 248 7.79 8.79 -8.54
C ALA A 248 8.04 10.31 -8.55
N THR A 249 7.23 11.08 -7.81
CA THR A 249 7.40 12.53 -7.66
C THR A 249 8.62 12.83 -6.80
N GLU A 250 8.89 12.05 -5.77
CA GLU A 250 10.12 12.18 -4.97
C GLU A 250 11.37 11.98 -5.84
N ALA A 251 11.36 10.97 -6.71
CA ALA A 251 12.45 10.76 -7.66
C ALA A 251 12.59 11.92 -8.66
N ALA A 252 11.49 12.58 -9.04
CA ALA A 252 11.55 13.77 -9.89
C ALA A 252 12.15 14.97 -9.15
N VAL A 253 11.74 15.21 -7.89
CA VAL A 253 12.28 16.27 -7.03
C VAL A 253 13.78 16.05 -6.74
N ARG A 254 14.19 14.80 -6.47
CA ARG A 254 15.61 14.44 -6.29
C ARG A 254 16.45 14.63 -7.57
N LYS A 255 15.83 14.68 -8.75
CA LYS A 255 16.52 14.91 -10.02
C LYS A 255 16.69 16.40 -10.37
N LEU A 256 16.15 17.31 -9.57
CA LEU A 256 16.31 18.75 -9.76
C LEU A 256 17.78 19.14 -9.62
N LYS A 257 18.25 19.99 -10.54
CA LYS A 257 19.64 20.41 -10.66
C LYS A 257 19.78 21.92 -10.68
N ASP A 258 20.94 22.41 -10.26
CA ASP A 258 21.36 23.79 -10.51
C ASP A 258 21.84 23.98 -11.96
N ALA A 259 22.18 25.22 -12.32
CA ALA A 259 22.71 25.56 -13.63
C ALA A 259 24.06 24.88 -13.95
N ASP A 260 24.81 24.46 -12.92
CA ASP A 260 26.06 23.72 -13.04
C ASP A 260 25.84 22.19 -13.18
N GLY A 261 24.58 21.73 -13.18
CA GLY A 261 24.21 20.33 -13.30
C GLY A 261 24.36 19.51 -12.02
N ARG A 262 24.57 20.15 -10.86
CA ARG A 262 24.64 19.50 -9.54
C ARG A 262 23.24 19.28 -8.98
N TYR A 263 23.04 18.16 -8.29
CA TYR A 263 21.78 17.86 -7.62
C TYR A 263 21.56 18.76 -6.40
N LEU A 264 20.34 19.27 -6.26
CA LEU A 264 19.98 20.20 -5.18
C LEU A 264 19.56 19.49 -3.89
N VAL A 265 18.95 18.31 -4.03
CA VAL A 265 18.55 17.48 -2.90
C VAL A 265 19.58 16.35 -2.79
N GLY A 266 20.18 16.19 -1.61
CA GLY A 266 21.18 15.17 -1.36
C GLY A 266 20.62 13.76 -1.62
N MET A 267 21.46 12.89 -2.18
CA MET A 267 21.18 11.45 -2.25
C MET A 267 21.38 10.85 -0.85
N GLY A 268 20.34 10.96 0.00
CA GLY A 268 20.23 10.31 1.30
C GLY A 268 18.89 9.61 1.45
#